data_AF-A0A9P5JG00-F1
#
_entry.id   AF-A0A9P5JG00-F1
#
_cell.length_a   1.000
_cell.length_b   1.000
_cell.length_c   1.000
_cell.angle_alpha   90.00
_cell.angle_beta   90.00
_cell.angle_gamma   90.00
#
_symmetry.space_group_name_H-M   'P 1'
#
loop_
_entity.id
_entity.type
_entity.pdbx_description
1 polymer ?
#
loop_
_entity_poly.entity_id
_entity_poly.type
_entity_poly.pdbx_seq_one_letter_code
_entity_poly.pdbx_strand_id
1 'polypeptide(L)'
;MSSTMALFDGLPDELLADIIYYLAYFRPVFTPSFASDASKQLKLLLVATSVSSRWRCVAIGTSELWTWIVIVDHVLRRGVDVGRSIIRAFLERSSNRSIDIFLTPPSDETPSDSDPFMQLYELVIPHLHRCSSFCCSSLGNGVADRILPLKGHMPKLSKLILIYNLKRGLTTAFEEPLSPPALRTVTILESQLY
;
A
#
# COMPACT_ATOMS: atom_id res chain seq x y z
N MET A 1 17.97 27.72 -20.16
CA MET A 1 17.52 26.80 -19.09
C MET A 1 18.35 25.50 -19.04
N SER A 2 19.65 25.52 -19.34
CA SER A 2 20.45 24.29 -19.57
C SER A 2 21.32 23.85 -18.37
N SER A 3 21.39 24.64 -17.29
CA SER A 3 22.38 24.42 -16.22
C SER A 3 21.90 23.48 -15.11
N THR A 4 20.59 23.33 -14.90
CA THR A 4 20.03 22.49 -13.83
C THR A 4 19.98 21.01 -14.19
N MET A 5 19.82 20.64 -15.47
CA MET A 5 19.85 19.23 -15.89
C MET A 5 21.25 18.62 -15.73
N ALA A 6 22.30 19.38 -16.02
CA ALA A 6 23.69 18.93 -15.88
C ALA A 6 24.07 18.52 -14.45
N LEU A 7 23.39 19.06 -13.43
CA LEU A 7 23.64 18.73 -12.03
C LEU A 7 23.16 17.32 -11.67
N PHE A 8 22.00 16.89 -12.18
CA PHE A 8 21.42 15.59 -11.86
C PHE A 8 22.06 14.44 -12.64
N ASP A 9 22.56 14.72 -13.85
CA ASP A 9 23.18 13.69 -14.70
C ASP A 9 24.48 13.14 -14.11
N GLY A 10 25.17 13.89 -13.24
CA GLY A 10 26.41 13.48 -12.57
C GLY A 10 26.23 12.80 -11.21
N LEU A 11 25.01 12.74 -10.65
CA LEU A 11 24.77 12.05 -9.38
C LEU A 11 25.01 10.54 -9.53
N PRO A 12 25.45 9.80 -8.51
CA PRO A 12 25.38 8.34 -8.48
C PRO A 12 23.92 7.83 -8.53
N ASP A 13 23.72 6.58 -8.99
CA ASP A 13 22.38 5.99 -9.10
C ASP A 13 21.70 5.82 -7.73
N GLU A 14 22.48 5.60 -6.67
CA GLU A 14 21.99 5.47 -5.29
C GLU A 14 21.39 6.78 -4.78
N LEU A 15 22.07 7.91 -5.01
CA LEU A 15 21.55 9.22 -4.63
C LEU A 15 20.32 9.58 -5.47
N LEU A 16 20.29 9.16 -6.73
CA LEU A 16 19.12 9.37 -7.57
C LEU A 16 17.92 8.54 -7.08
N ALA A 17 18.15 7.29 -6.68
CA ALA A 17 17.14 6.45 -6.05
C ALA A 17 16.63 7.07 -4.76
N ASP A 18 17.51 7.61 -3.91
CA ASP A 18 17.12 8.30 -2.68
C ASP A 18 16.25 9.53 -2.98
N ILE A 19 16.61 10.33 -3.98
CA ILE A 19 15.78 11.48 -4.41
C ILE A 19 14.39 11.00 -4.84
N ILE A 20 14.31 9.95 -5.68
CA ILE A 20 13.03 9.39 -6.11
C ILE A 20 12.24 8.86 -4.92
N TYR A 21 12.92 8.20 -3.96
CA TYR A 21 12.32 7.71 -2.74
C TYR A 21 11.72 8.87 -1.94
N TYR A 22 12.49 9.91 -1.65
CA TYR A 22 12.00 11.09 -0.94
C TYR A 22 10.84 11.76 -1.69
N LEU A 23 10.90 11.90 -3.01
CA LEU A 23 9.79 12.46 -3.76
C LEU A 23 8.53 11.60 -3.62
N ALA A 24 8.64 10.28 -3.81
CA ALA A 24 7.49 9.38 -3.80
C ALA A 24 6.92 9.13 -2.39
N TYR A 25 7.75 9.20 -1.35
CA TYR A 25 7.42 8.70 -0.01
C TYR A 25 7.50 9.74 1.10
N PHE A 26 8.05 10.92 0.85
CA PHE A 26 8.11 11.96 1.88
C PHE A 26 6.71 12.41 2.25
N ARG A 27 6.27 11.99 3.44
CA ARG A 27 5.06 12.49 4.08
C ARG A 27 5.43 13.70 4.93
N PRO A 28 4.84 14.89 4.69
CA PRO A 28 4.79 15.88 5.75
C PRO A 28 4.05 15.25 6.93
N VAL A 29 4.60 15.39 8.14
CA VAL A 29 4.19 14.73 9.39
C VAL A 29 2.72 14.99 9.80
N PHE A 30 1.98 15.83 9.06
CA PHE A 30 0.72 16.44 9.50
C PHE A 30 -0.55 16.07 8.72
N THR A 31 -0.54 15.12 7.78
CA THR A 31 -1.78 14.75 7.05
C THR A 31 -2.25 13.32 7.36
N PRO A 32 -3.36 13.14 8.10
CA PRO A 32 -3.94 11.82 8.36
C PRO A 32 -4.64 11.18 7.15
N SER A 33 -4.60 11.79 5.96
CA SER A 33 -5.25 11.27 4.75
C SER A 33 -4.38 10.23 4.04
N PHE A 34 -4.35 9.00 4.55
CA PHE A 34 -3.63 7.88 3.95
C PHE A 34 -4.00 7.63 2.48
N ALA A 35 -5.25 7.88 2.08
CA ALA A 35 -5.74 7.62 0.73
C ALA A 35 -5.24 8.62 -0.32
N SER A 36 -5.01 9.88 0.06
CA SER A 36 -4.47 10.91 -0.85
C SER A 36 -3.05 10.57 -1.28
N ASP A 37 -2.26 10.01 -0.36
CA ASP A 37 -0.82 9.83 -0.50
C ASP A 37 -0.46 8.64 -1.40
N ALA A 38 -1.27 7.58 -1.40
CA ALA A 38 -1.15 6.42 -2.28
C ALA A 38 -1.05 6.80 -3.77
N SER A 39 -1.98 7.66 -4.21
CA SER A 39 -2.07 8.09 -5.59
C SER A 39 -0.87 8.93 -6.02
N LYS A 40 -0.32 9.71 -5.08
CA LYS A 40 0.82 10.58 -5.31
C LYS A 40 2.08 9.75 -5.50
N GLN A 41 2.29 8.72 -4.68
CA GLN A 41 3.44 7.83 -4.78
C GLN A 41 3.56 7.20 -6.18
N LEU A 42 2.51 6.54 -6.66
CA LEU A 42 2.52 5.93 -7.99
C LEU A 42 2.73 6.98 -9.09
N LYS A 43 2.06 8.14 -8.99
CA LYS A 43 2.26 9.24 -9.94
C LYS A 43 3.71 9.73 -9.96
N LEU A 44 4.34 9.88 -8.80
CA LEU A 44 5.71 10.39 -8.70
C LEU A 44 6.74 9.37 -9.20
N LEU A 45 6.53 8.08 -8.95
CA LEU A 45 7.32 7.02 -9.59
C LEU A 45 7.18 7.06 -11.11
N LEU A 46 5.96 7.22 -11.63
CA LEU A 46 5.72 7.34 -13.07
C LEU A 46 6.37 8.61 -13.65
N VAL A 47 6.28 9.75 -12.95
CA VAL A 47 6.96 10.99 -13.36
C VAL A 47 8.46 10.78 -13.42
N ALA A 48 9.07 10.14 -12.41
CA ALA A 48 10.50 9.81 -12.40
C ALA A 48 10.89 8.99 -13.65
N THR A 49 10.08 8.00 -14.04
CA THR A 49 10.33 7.20 -15.26
C THR A 49 10.20 7.99 -16.57
N SER A 50 9.66 9.20 -16.53
CA SER A 50 9.49 10.08 -17.70
C SER A 50 10.58 11.16 -17.83
N VAL A 51 11.41 11.38 -16.80
CA VAL A 51 12.43 12.46 -16.79
C VAL A 51 13.54 12.18 -17.81
N SER A 52 14.19 11.02 -17.71
CA SER A 52 15.23 10.58 -18.64
C SER A 52 15.34 9.05 -18.65
N SER A 53 16.09 8.49 -19.61
CA SER A 53 16.37 7.05 -19.66
C SER A 53 17.06 6.56 -18.39
N ARG A 54 18.00 7.35 -17.86
CA ARG A 54 18.71 7.03 -16.62
C ARG A 54 17.78 6.99 -15.41
N TRP A 55 16.93 8.02 -15.25
CA TRP A 55 15.93 8.04 -14.16
C TRP A 55 14.97 6.86 -14.24
N ARG A 56 14.55 6.48 -15.45
CA ARG A 56 13.74 5.29 -15.66
C ARG A 56 14.47 4.02 -15.23
N CYS A 57 15.73 3.84 -15.64
CA CYS A 57 16.53 2.68 -15.25
C CYS A 57 16.66 2.59 -13.73
N VAL A 58 16.98 3.70 -13.05
CA VAL A 58 17.09 3.74 -11.58
C VAL A 58 15.75 3.48 -10.91
N ALA A 59 14.66 4.14 -11.35
CA ALA A 59 13.33 3.97 -10.77
C ALA A 59 12.83 2.53 -10.90
N ILE A 60 13.03 1.88 -12.04
CA ILE A 60 12.59 0.49 -12.29
C ILE A 60 13.54 -0.52 -11.62
N GLY A 61 14.85 -0.27 -11.66
CA GLY A 61 15.88 -1.19 -11.16
C GLY A 61 16.06 -1.19 -9.64
N THR A 62 15.63 -0.13 -8.96
CA THR A 62 15.77 -0.04 -7.50
C THR A 62 14.57 -0.65 -6.79
N SER A 63 14.73 -1.90 -6.33
CA SER A 63 13.67 -2.68 -5.68
C SER A 63 13.03 -2.02 -4.45
N GLU A 64 13.79 -1.22 -3.69
CA GLU A 64 13.32 -0.49 -2.51
C GLU A 64 12.20 0.50 -2.83
N LEU A 65 12.17 1.05 -4.05
CA LEU A 65 11.13 1.97 -4.48
C LEU A 65 9.77 1.31 -4.69
N TRP A 66 9.69 -0.03 -4.63
CA TRP A 66 8.49 -0.81 -4.94
C TRP A 66 8.00 -1.65 -3.76
N THR A 67 8.54 -1.43 -2.55
CA THR A 67 8.18 -2.22 -1.36
C THR A 67 6.86 -1.80 -0.73
N TRP A 68 6.38 -0.59 -1.01
CA TRP A 68 5.17 -0.04 -0.39
C TRP A 68 3.99 -0.07 -1.37
N ILE A 69 3.13 -1.07 -1.21
CA ILE A 69 1.97 -1.32 -2.08
C ILE A 69 0.76 -0.62 -1.49
N VAL A 70 0.19 0.33 -2.24
CA VAL A 70 -1.00 1.05 -1.80
C VAL A 70 -2.07 1.00 -2.88
N ILE A 71 -3.21 0.39 -2.55
CA ILE A 71 -4.39 0.32 -3.41
C ILE A 71 -5.56 0.91 -2.65
N VAL A 72 -6.16 1.92 -3.23
CA VAL A 72 -7.22 2.72 -2.62
C VAL A 72 -8.41 2.83 -3.55
N ASP A 73 -9.56 3.21 -2.99
CA ASP A 73 -10.86 3.28 -3.65
C ASP A 73 -10.80 3.81 -5.10
N HIS A 74 -10.22 5.00 -5.33
CA HIS A 74 -10.18 5.58 -6.68
C HIS A 74 -9.39 4.78 -7.72
N VAL A 75 -8.46 3.91 -7.31
CA VAL A 75 -7.77 2.99 -8.22
C VAL A 75 -8.73 1.87 -8.62
N LEU A 76 -9.52 1.37 -7.67
CA LEU A 76 -10.50 0.30 -7.88
C LEU A 76 -11.71 0.77 -8.69
N ARG A 77 -12.13 2.03 -8.51
CA ARG A 77 -13.15 2.67 -9.37
C ARG A 77 -12.75 2.76 -10.83
N ARG A 78 -11.45 2.64 -11.16
CA ARG A 78 -10.96 2.55 -12.55
C ARG A 78 -10.99 1.12 -13.12
N GLY A 79 -11.34 0.13 -12.30
CA GLY A 79 -11.39 -1.27 -12.65
C GLY A 79 -10.43 -2.12 -11.82
N VAL A 80 -10.89 -3.30 -11.38
CA VAL A 80 -10.09 -4.24 -10.59
C VAL A 80 -8.79 -4.63 -11.29
N ASP A 81 -8.80 -4.77 -12.62
CA ASP A 81 -7.62 -5.14 -13.41
C ASP A 81 -6.51 -4.09 -13.35
N VAL A 82 -6.86 -2.81 -13.16
CA VAL A 82 -5.87 -1.74 -12.92
C VAL A 82 -5.18 -1.98 -11.58
N GLY A 83 -5.94 -2.27 -10.52
CA GLY A 83 -5.41 -2.62 -9.21
C GLY A 83 -4.51 -3.86 -9.27
N ARG A 84 -4.95 -4.92 -9.96
CA ARG A 84 -4.17 -6.15 -10.16
C ARG A 84 -2.85 -5.88 -10.89
N SER A 85 -2.87 -5.06 -11.92
CA SER A 85 -1.68 -4.70 -12.70
C SER A 85 -0.68 -3.92 -11.86
N ILE A 86 -1.15 -2.98 -11.04
CA ILE A 86 -0.30 -2.23 -10.10
C ILE A 86 0.31 -3.17 -9.05
N ILE A 87 -0.50 -4.02 -8.42
CA ILE A 87 -0.01 -4.98 -7.41
C ILE A 87 1.08 -5.88 -8.01
N ARG A 88 0.84 -6.48 -9.18
CA ARG A 88 1.83 -7.34 -9.86
C ARG A 88 3.14 -6.59 -10.13
N ALA A 89 3.04 -5.39 -10.67
CA ALA A 89 4.19 -4.53 -10.94
C ALA A 89 5.03 -4.25 -9.68
N PHE A 90 4.40 -3.99 -8.53
CA PHE A 90 5.12 -3.79 -7.27
C PHE A 90 5.70 -5.09 -6.73
N LEU A 91 4.94 -6.18 -6.73
CA LEU A 91 5.40 -7.48 -6.24
C LEU A 91 6.62 -7.98 -7.04
N GLU A 92 6.58 -7.88 -8.37
CA GLU A 92 7.68 -8.25 -9.26
C GLU A 92 8.94 -7.41 -8.96
N ARG A 93 8.81 -6.08 -8.92
CA ARG A 93 9.96 -5.18 -8.77
C ARG A 93 10.52 -5.13 -7.35
N SER A 94 9.70 -5.40 -6.33
CA SER A 94 10.17 -5.52 -4.95
C SER A 94 11.06 -6.75 -4.72
N SER A 95 11.15 -7.67 -5.71
CA SER A 95 11.96 -8.89 -5.66
C SER A 95 11.68 -9.73 -4.41
N ASN A 96 12.62 -9.91 -3.49
CA ASN A 96 12.48 -10.65 -2.22
C ASN A 96 12.46 -9.75 -0.97
N ARG A 97 12.31 -8.43 -1.13
CA ARG A 97 12.35 -7.48 -0.01
C ARG A 97 11.12 -7.53 0.88
N SER A 98 11.25 -7.01 2.11
CA SER A 98 10.09 -6.76 2.96
C SER A 98 9.13 -5.80 2.27
N ILE A 99 7.83 -6.06 2.36
CA ILE A 99 6.79 -5.21 1.74
C ILE A 99 5.81 -4.70 2.79
N ASP A 100 5.28 -3.51 2.55
CA ASP A 100 4.19 -2.95 3.32
C ASP A 100 2.96 -2.79 2.42
N ILE A 101 1.83 -3.31 2.86
CA ILE A 101 0.61 -3.41 2.05
C ILE A 101 -0.50 -2.59 2.70
N PHE A 102 -1.13 -1.75 1.91
CA PHE A 102 -2.23 -0.88 2.30
C PHE A 102 -3.36 -1.03 1.30
N LEU A 103 -4.41 -1.76 1.68
CA LEU A 103 -5.56 -2.04 0.83
C LEU A 103 -6.81 -1.37 1.43
N THR A 104 -7.37 -0.40 0.72
CA THR A 104 -8.59 0.31 1.12
C THR A 104 -9.69 -0.02 0.08
N PRO A 105 -10.73 -0.78 0.44
CA PRO A 105 -11.91 -0.98 -0.41
C PRO A 105 -12.62 0.33 -0.77
N PRO A 106 -13.52 0.29 -1.75
CA PRO A 106 -14.48 1.37 -1.98
C PRO A 106 -15.36 1.66 -0.77
N SER A 107 -15.65 2.94 -0.52
CA SER A 107 -16.45 3.41 0.64
C SER A 107 -17.94 3.11 0.55
N ASP A 108 -18.42 2.76 -0.65
CA ASP A 108 -19.85 2.75 -0.97
C ASP A 108 -20.38 1.32 -1.20
N GLU A 109 -19.50 0.31 -1.19
CA GLU A 109 -19.85 -1.06 -1.55
C GLU A 109 -20.10 -1.92 -0.32
N THR A 110 -21.32 -2.46 -0.21
CA THR A 110 -21.62 -3.57 0.69
C THR A 110 -20.89 -4.81 0.18
N PRO A 111 -20.20 -5.58 1.06
CA PRO A 111 -19.55 -6.81 0.63
C PRO A 111 -20.57 -7.74 -0.02
N SER A 112 -20.31 -8.10 -1.28
CA SER A 112 -21.02 -9.13 -2.05
C SER A 112 -20.12 -10.36 -2.13
N ASP A 113 -20.69 -11.54 -2.35
CA ASP A 113 -19.92 -12.78 -2.62
C ASP A 113 -18.96 -12.64 -3.83
N SER A 114 -19.20 -11.63 -4.68
CA SER A 114 -18.36 -11.25 -5.81
C SER A 114 -17.49 -10.00 -5.57
N ASP A 115 -17.10 -9.73 -4.32
CA ASP A 115 -16.29 -8.55 -3.95
C ASP A 115 -14.98 -8.52 -4.78
N PRO A 116 -14.84 -7.59 -5.76
CA PRO A 116 -13.65 -7.49 -6.60
C PRO A 116 -12.38 -7.26 -5.77
N PHE A 117 -12.52 -6.75 -4.54
CA PHE A 117 -11.43 -6.55 -3.61
C PHE A 117 -10.82 -7.89 -3.14
N MET A 118 -11.61 -8.96 -3.04
CA MET A 118 -11.10 -10.30 -2.68
C MET A 118 -10.12 -10.84 -3.72
N GLN A 119 -10.29 -10.49 -4.99
CA GLN A 119 -9.34 -10.87 -6.05
C GLN A 119 -7.96 -10.21 -5.87
N LEU A 120 -7.87 -9.09 -5.15
CA LEU A 120 -6.59 -8.46 -4.83
C LEU A 120 -5.87 -9.20 -3.71
N TYR A 121 -6.63 -9.76 -2.75
CA TYR A 121 -6.09 -10.60 -1.69
C TYR A 121 -5.41 -11.84 -2.25
N GLU A 122 -6.06 -12.52 -3.19
CA GLU A 122 -5.47 -13.69 -3.88
C GLU A 122 -4.10 -13.39 -4.50
N LEU A 123 -3.88 -12.16 -4.98
CA LEU A 123 -2.59 -11.74 -5.52
C LEU A 123 -1.53 -11.49 -4.45
N VAL A 124 -1.91 -10.95 -3.29
CA VAL A 124 -0.92 -10.61 -2.23
C VAL A 124 -0.65 -11.76 -1.29
N ILE A 125 -1.60 -12.69 -1.08
CA ILE A 125 -1.50 -13.83 -0.16
C ILE A 125 -0.18 -14.61 -0.34
N PRO A 126 0.24 -14.99 -1.56
CA PRO A 126 1.51 -15.70 -1.75
C PRO A 126 2.75 -14.93 -1.27
N HIS A 127 2.65 -13.60 -1.19
CA HIS A 127 3.75 -12.70 -0.84
C HIS A 127 3.69 -12.17 0.60
N LEU A 128 2.62 -12.50 1.33
CA LEU A 128 2.42 -12.05 2.72
C LEU A 128 3.51 -12.52 3.68
N HIS A 129 4.26 -13.58 3.32
CA HIS A 129 5.40 -14.05 4.10
C HIS A 129 6.52 -13.00 4.26
N ARG A 130 6.53 -11.99 3.36
CA ARG A 130 7.44 -10.83 3.36
C ARG A 130 6.79 -9.55 3.92
N CYS A 131 5.53 -9.60 4.31
CA CYS A 131 4.80 -8.41 4.75
C CYS A 131 5.24 -7.98 6.16
N SER A 132 5.76 -6.76 6.29
CA SER A 132 6.17 -6.15 7.58
C SER A 132 5.07 -5.29 8.21
N SER A 133 4.30 -4.60 7.38
CA SER A 133 3.14 -3.79 7.78
C SER A 133 1.96 -4.08 6.88
N PHE A 134 0.80 -4.28 7.49
CA PHE A 134 -0.45 -4.52 6.78
C PHE A 134 -1.51 -3.53 7.27
N CYS A 135 -2.15 -2.85 6.32
CA CYS A 135 -3.24 -1.93 6.60
C CYS A 135 -4.44 -2.31 5.74
N CYS A 136 -5.58 -2.53 6.38
CA CYS A 136 -6.85 -2.74 5.69
C CYS A 136 -7.91 -1.84 6.29
N SER A 137 -8.76 -1.28 5.42
CA SER A 137 -10.01 -0.70 5.85
C SER A 137 -11.19 -1.59 5.50
N SER A 138 -12.25 -1.56 6.33
CA SER A 138 -13.53 -2.17 5.99
C SER A 138 -14.68 -1.36 6.56
N LEU A 139 -15.85 -1.52 5.95
CA LEU A 139 -17.10 -0.93 6.42
C LEU A 139 -17.84 -1.97 7.26
N GLY A 140 -18.27 -1.56 8.47
CA GLY A 140 -19.01 -2.44 9.37
C GLY A 140 -18.21 -3.66 9.86
N ASN A 141 -18.90 -4.80 10.02
CA ASN A 141 -18.33 -6.01 10.64
C ASN A 141 -17.42 -6.83 9.70
N GLY A 142 -17.36 -6.48 8.40
CA GLY A 142 -16.60 -7.24 7.39
C GLY A 142 -15.08 -7.11 7.50
N VAL A 143 -14.54 -6.46 8.54
CA VAL A 143 -13.10 -6.43 8.81
C VAL A 143 -12.61 -7.86 9.12
N ALA A 144 -13.34 -8.61 9.94
CA ALA A 144 -12.95 -9.95 10.34
C ALA A 144 -12.88 -10.88 9.13
N ASP A 145 -13.91 -10.88 8.29
CA ASP A 145 -14.00 -11.71 7.08
C ASP A 145 -12.87 -11.45 6.08
N ARG A 146 -12.31 -10.23 6.08
CA ARG A 146 -11.19 -9.86 5.19
C ARG A 146 -9.82 -10.17 5.75
N ILE A 147 -9.67 -10.21 7.07
CA ILE A 147 -8.40 -10.53 7.73
C ILE A 147 -8.25 -12.04 7.94
N LEU A 148 -9.35 -12.76 8.18
CA LEU A 148 -9.35 -14.20 8.41
C LEU A 148 -8.58 -14.98 7.33
N PRO A 149 -8.74 -14.70 6.02
CA PRO A 149 -7.97 -15.35 4.95
C PRO A 149 -6.45 -15.09 5.00
N LEU A 150 -6.00 -14.06 5.71
CA LEU A 150 -4.59 -13.67 5.81
C LEU A 150 -3.89 -14.32 7.01
N LYS A 151 -4.66 -14.96 7.90
CA LYS A 151 -4.16 -15.59 9.12
C LYS A 151 -3.12 -16.67 8.77
N GLY A 152 -1.97 -16.62 9.44
CA GLY A 152 -0.88 -17.58 9.22
C GLY A 152 0.05 -17.25 8.05
N HIS A 153 -0.30 -16.29 7.19
CA HIS A 153 0.52 -15.95 6.02
C HIS A 153 1.56 -14.84 6.27
N MET A 154 1.53 -14.16 7.44
CA MET A 154 2.36 -12.98 7.72
C MET A 154 3.27 -13.15 8.96
N PRO A 155 4.30 -14.02 8.90
CA PRO A 155 5.21 -14.29 10.02
C PRO A 155 6.10 -13.10 10.39
N LYS A 156 6.30 -12.14 9.48
CA LYS A 156 7.11 -10.93 9.69
C LYS A 156 6.28 -9.69 10.05
N LEU A 157 4.97 -9.84 10.20
CA LEU A 157 4.09 -8.71 10.47
C LEU A 157 4.42 -8.10 11.82
N SER A 158 4.88 -6.86 11.79
CA SER A 158 5.19 -6.07 12.98
C SER A 158 4.14 -5.01 13.26
N LYS A 159 3.41 -4.57 12.22
CA LYS A 159 2.42 -3.52 12.29
C LYS A 159 1.14 -3.92 11.57
N LEU A 160 0.02 -3.93 12.29
CA LEU A 160 -1.31 -4.13 11.73
C LEU A 160 -2.15 -2.87 11.97
N ILE A 161 -2.68 -2.28 10.90
CA ILE A 161 -3.57 -1.12 10.98
C ILE A 161 -4.95 -1.53 10.47
N LEU A 162 -5.94 -1.44 11.32
CA LEU A 162 -7.33 -1.71 10.98
C LEU A 162 -8.11 -0.40 11.01
N ILE A 163 -8.65 -0.02 9.86
CA ILE A 163 -9.46 1.19 9.74
C ILE A 163 -10.91 0.75 9.57
N TYR A 164 -11.76 1.14 10.51
CA TYR A 164 -13.17 0.79 10.49
C TYR A 164 -14.01 2.05 10.43
N ASN A 165 -15.13 1.93 9.74
CA ASN A 165 -16.12 2.99 9.64
C ASN A 165 -17.36 2.55 10.40
N LEU A 166 -17.53 3.08 11.62
CA LEU A 166 -18.73 2.83 12.42
C LEU A 166 -19.88 3.63 11.83
N LYS A 167 -20.73 2.97 11.03
CA LYS A 167 -22.12 3.44 10.96
C LYS A 167 -22.70 3.27 12.37
N ARG A 168 -23.16 4.37 12.98
CA ARG A 168 -23.63 4.46 14.37
C ARG A 168 -24.42 3.22 14.81
N GLY A 169 -23.91 2.48 15.80
CA GLY A 169 -24.71 1.47 16.53
C GLY A 169 -24.15 0.05 16.64
N LEU A 170 -22.95 -0.25 16.11
CA LEU A 170 -22.36 -1.59 16.19
C LEU A 170 -21.16 -1.62 17.17
N THR A 171 -21.39 -2.14 18.36
CA THR A 171 -20.34 -2.58 19.29
C THR A 171 -19.99 -4.03 18.99
N THR A 172 -18.95 -4.27 18.19
CA THR A 172 -18.38 -5.61 18.07
C THR A 172 -17.14 -5.72 18.97
N ALA A 173 -17.23 -6.65 19.92
CA ALA A 173 -16.08 -7.08 20.70
C ALA A 173 -15.15 -7.88 19.77
N PHE A 174 -13.96 -7.36 19.51
CA PHE A 174 -12.86 -8.15 18.96
C PHE A 174 -12.33 -9.05 20.09
N GLU A 175 -12.80 -10.29 20.17
CA GLU A 175 -12.25 -11.29 21.10
C GLU A 175 -10.96 -11.91 20.53
N GLU A 176 -9.83 -11.56 21.15
CA GLU A 176 -8.52 -12.24 21.23
C GLU A 176 -7.74 -12.67 19.96
N PRO A 177 -6.39 -12.79 20.05
CA PRO A 177 -5.58 -12.01 19.13
C PRO A 177 -5.09 -12.81 17.92
N LEU A 178 -5.26 -12.18 16.77
CA LEU A 178 -4.56 -12.40 15.51
C LEU A 178 -3.03 -12.17 15.62
N SER A 179 -2.37 -12.44 16.75
CA SER A 179 -0.97 -12.04 16.96
C SER A 179 0.01 -13.05 16.35
N PRO A 180 0.56 -12.81 15.14
CA PRO A 180 1.80 -13.48 14.77
C PRO A 180 2.87 -13.13 15.82
N PRO A 181 3.87 -14.02 16.00
CA PRO A 181 4.88 -13.85 17.04
C PRO A 181 5.68 -12.54 16.92
N ALA A 182 5.68 -11.91 15.74
CA ALA A 182 6.38 -10.66 15.47
C ALA A 182 5.51 -9.39 15.64
N LEU A 183 4.20 -9.50 15.90
CA LEU A 183 3.30 -8.35 15.94
C LEU A 183 3.61 -7.45 17.14
N ARG A 184 4.01 -6.21 16.87
CA ARG A 184 4.36 -5.22 17.90
C ARG A 184 3.31 -4.14 18.07
N THR A 185 2.62 -3.79 16.98
CA THR A 185 1.69 -2.68 16.97
C THR A 185 0.41 -3.08 16.27
N VAL A 186 -0.70 -2.93 16.98
CA VAL A 186 -2.05 -2.94 16.41
C VAL A 186 -2.62 -1.55 16.57
N THR A 187 -2.99 -0.92 15.48
CA THR A 187 -3.65 0.39 15.49
C THR A 187 -5.05 0.25 14.92
N ILE A 188 -6.02 0.60 15.74
CA ILE A 188 -7.45 0.54 15.44
C ILE A 188 -7.87 2.01 15.25
N LEU A 189 -8.17 2.41 14.00
CA LEU A 189 -8.55 3.78 13.66
C LEU A 189 -10.03 3.85 13.27
N GLU A 190 -10.77 4.69 13.96
CA GLU A 190 -12.14 5.04 13.57
C GLU A 190 -12.10 6.16 12.53
N SER A 191 -12.59 5.89 11.32
CA SER A 191 -12.73 6.91 10.28
C SER A 191 -14.10 7.56 10.37
N GLN A 192 -14.16 8.82 10.81
CA GLN A 192 -15.37 9.64 10.65
C GLN A 192 -15.42 10.17 9.22
N LEU A 193 -16.15 9.49 8.33
CA LEU A 193 -16.51 10.08 7.04
C LEU A 193 -17.55 11.17 7.31
N TYR A 194 -17.20 12.41 6.98
CA TYR A 194 -18.11 13.55 6.94
C TYR A 194 -18.95 13.53 5.67
#